data_AF-A0AAX0Z361-F1
#
_entry.id   AF-A0AAX0Z361-F1
#
_cell.length_a   1.000
_cell.length_b   1.000
_cell.length_c   1.000
_cell.angle_alpha   90.00
_cell.angle_beta   90.00
_cell.angle_gamma   90.00
#
_symmetry.space_group_name_H-M   'P 1'
#
loop_
_entity.id
_entity.type
_entity.pdbx_description
1 polymer ?
#
loop_
_entity_poly.entity_id
_entity_poly.type
_entity_poly.pdbx_seq_one_letter_code
_entity_poly.pdbx_strand_id
1 'polypeptide(L)' 'MKTSLGKLRLKLHENQLKLTKTFTVEEYHEMKQSLHEIRMSFAAYEQWDLYQRATDMITVLLFQHALKQKPQ' A
#
# COMPACT_ATOMS: atom_id res chain seq x y z
N MET A 1 16.89 -6.71 -16.30
CA MET A 1 16.54 -6.39 -14.89
C MET A 1 15.80 -5.06 -14.68
N LYS A 2 15.68 -4.13 -15.66
CA LYS A 2 14.88 -2.89 -15.50
C LYS A 2 13.35 -3.12 -15.38
N THR A 3 12.87 -4.36 -15.48
CA THR A 3 11.47 -4.72 -15.61
C THR A 3 10.73 -5.03 -14.29
N SER A 4 11.43 -5.34 -13.19
CA SER A 4 10.77 -5.64 -11.90
C SER A 4 10.41 -4.37 -11.13
N LEU A 5 11.34 -3.42 -10.99
CA LEU A 5 11.12 -2.20 -10.21
C LEU A 5 10.06 -1.27 -10.83
N GLY A 6 10.00 -1.19 -12.16
CA GLY A 6 8.96 -0.42 -12.87
C GLY A 6 7.54 -0.94 -12.57
N LYS A 7 7.37 -2.27 -12.57
CA LYS A 7 6.10 -2.90 -12.20
C LYS A 7 5.72 -2.64 -10.74
N LEU A 8 6.70 -2.68 -9.83
CA LEU A 8 6.47 -2.37 -8.42
C LEU A 8 6.05 -0.91 -8.20
N ARG A 9 6.66 0.03 -8.91
CA ARG A 9 6.25 1.45 -8.87
C ARG A 9 4.85 1.67 -9.40
N LEU A 10 4.47 0.97 -10.47
CA LEU A 10 3.10 1.01 -11.00
C LEU A 10 2.11 0.47 -9.96
N LYS A 11 2.38 -0.69 -9.37
CA LYS A 11 1.54 -1.28 -8.31
C LYS A 11 1.43 -0.37 -7.08
N LEU A 12 2.50 0.35 -6.71
CA LEU A 12 2.45 1.37 -5.64
C LEU A 12 1.49 2.50 -6.02
N HIS A 13 1.58 3.01 -7.25
CA HIS A 13 0.71 4.09 -7.73
C HIS A 13 -0.77 3.65 -7.80
N GLU A 14 -1.05 2.44 -8.27
CA GLU A 14 -2.41 1.88 -8.29
C GLU A 14 -3.01 1.81 -6.88
N ASN A 15 -2.24 1.34 -5.89
CA ASN A 15 -2.70 1.33 -4.51
C ASN A 15 -2.95 2.75 -3.98
N GLN A 16 -2.16 3.75 -4.40
CA GLN A 16 -2.35 5.15 -4.01
C GLN A 16 -3.65 5.72 -4.56
N LEU A 17 -3.99 5.41 -5.81
CA LEU A 17 -5.26 5.79 -6.42
C LEU A 17 -6.44 5.09 -5.75
N LYS A 18 -6.28 3.82 -5.35
CA LYS A 18 -7.31 3.12 -4.59
C LYS A 18 -7.54 3.79 -3.24
N LEU A 19 -6.48 4.17 -2.53
CA LEU A 19 -6.47 4.76 -1.18
C LEU A 19 -7.33 6.04 -1.00
N THR A 20 -7.72 6.69 -2.09
CA THR A 20 -8.60 7.87 -2.06
C THR A 20 -10.09 7.51 -2.05
N LYS A 21 -10.43 6.24 -2.24
CA LYS A 21 -11.81 5.74 -2.33
C LYS A 21 -12.28 5.09 -1.03
N THR A 22 -13.59 4.94 -0.89
CA THR A 22 -14.17 4.12 0.18
C THR A 22 -14.00 2.64 -0.19
N PHE A 23 -13.28 1.89 0.64
CA PHE A 23 -13.12 0.44 0.48
C PHE A 23 -14.10 -0.37 1.33
N THR A 24 -14.45 -1.55 0.83
CA THR A 24 -15.01 -2.65 1.62
C THR A 24 -13.95 -3.28 2.53
N VAL A 25 -14.36 -4.18 3.42
CA VAL A 25 -13.43 -4.91 4.30
C VAL A 25 -12.52 -5.83 3.48
N GLU A 26 -13.02 -6.46 2.42
CA GLU A 26 -12.24 -7.34 1.55
C GLU A 26 -11.16 -6.54 0.79
N GLU A 27 -11.55 -5.43 0.16
CA GLU A 27 -10.62 -4.54 -0.54
C GLU A 27 -9.54 -3.98 0.39
N TYR A 28 -9.87 -3.71 1.65
CA TYR A 28 -8.89 -3.32 2.67
C TYR A 28 -7.83 -4.41 2.90
N HIS A 29 -8.24 -5.68 3.01
CA HIS A 29 -7.29 -6.78 3.23
C HIS A 29 -6.39 -6.98 2.00
N GLU A 30 -6.97 -6.94 0.80
CA GLU A 30 -6.21 -7.04 -0.45
C GLU A 30 -5.19 -5.92 -0.59
N MET A 31 -5.59 -4.66 -0.33
CA MET A 31 -4.69 -3.51 -0.38
C MET A 31 -3.58 -3.61 0.65
N LYS A 32 -3.90 -4.00 1.89
CA LYS A 32 -2.91 -4.18 2.95
C LYS A 32 -1.88 -5.22 2.55
N GLN A 33 -2.30 -6.39 2.05
CA GLN A 33 -1.40 -7.43 1.58
C GLN A 33 -0.53 -6.95 0.41
N SER A 34 -1.15 -6.33 -0.61
CA SER A 34 -0.48 -5.77 -1.78
C SER A 34 0.61 -4.76 -1.41
N LEU A 35 0.32 -3.86 -0.45
CA LEU A 35 1.28 -2.87 0.05
C LEU A 35 2.42 -3.51 0.84
N HIS A 36 2.14 -4.55 1.65
CA HIS A 36 3.19 -5.29 2.35
C HIS A 36 4.15 -5.99 1.38
N GLU A 37 3.64 -6.65 0.34
CA GLU A 37 4.45 -7.34 -0.67
C GLU A 37 5.39 -6.38 -1.40
N ILE A 38 4.88 -5.24 -1.88
CA ILE A 38 5.73 -4.27 -2.58
C ILE A 38 6.72 -3.59 -1.65
N ARG A 39 6.35 -3.34 -0.38
CA ARG A 39 7.27 -2.80 0.64
C ARG A 39 8.46 -3.73 0.85
N MET A 40 8.21 -5.03 1.04
CA MET A 40 9.27 -6.04 1.19
C MET A 40 10.16 -6.11 -0.07
N SER A 41 9.54 -6.00 -1.25
CA SER A 41 10.28 -5.96 -2.51
C SER A 41 11.17 -4.71 -2.61
N PHE A 42 10.69 -3.52 -2.19
CA PHE A 42 11.51 -2.31 -2.18
C PHE A 42 12.68 -2.40 -1.19
N ALA A 43 12.49 -3.03 -0.02
CA ALA A 43 13.59 -3.29 0.91
C ALA A 43 14.67 -4.20 0.28
N ALA A 44 14.26 -5.26 -0.43
CA ALA A 44 15.20 -6.16 -1.13
C ALA A 44 15.98 -5.46 -2.25
N TYR A 45 15.44 -4.38 -2.82
CA TYR A 45 16.11 -3.54 -3.81
C TYR A 45 16.80 -2.30 -3.20
N GLU A 46 16.85 -2.18 -1.87
CA GLU A 46 17.37 -1.02 -1.13
C GLU A 46 16.75 0.32 -1.57
N GLN A 47 15.50 0.29 -2.05
CA GLN A 47 14.76 1.47 -2.48
C GLN A 47 14.04 2.10 -1.29
N TRP A 48 14.79 2.69 -0.37
CA TRP A 48 14.27 3.16 0.92
C TRP A 48 13.18 4.23 0.82
N ASP A 49 13.25 5.13 -0.16
CA ASP A 49 12.19 6.11 -0.40
C ASP A 49 10.85 5.45 -0.78
N LEU A 50 10.91 4.39 -1.60
CA LEU A 50 9.72 3.64 -2.03
C LEU A 50 9.22 2.72 -0.92
N TYR A 51 10.13 2.16 -0.13
CA TYR A 51 9.80 1.43 1.10
C TYR A 51 9.03 2.32 2.09
N GLN A 52 9.51 3.54 2.32
CA GLN A 52 8.86 4.48 3.24
C GLN A 52 7.48 4.87 2.72
N ARG A 53 7.36 5.21 1.43
CA ARG A 53 6.05 5.52 0.83
C ARG A 53 5.03 4.39 0.99
N ALA A 54 5.45 3.13 0.76
CA ALA A 54 4.57 1.99 0.98
C ALA A 54 4.17 1.83 2.47
N THR A 55 5.08 2.15 3.40
CA THR A 55 4.83 2.13 4.85
C THR A 55 3.85 3.21 5.27
N ASP A 56 4.00 4.43 4.75
CA ASP A 56 3.08 5.54 5.01
C ASP A 56 1.67 5.20 4.51
N MET A 57 1.56 4.60 3.33
CA MET A 57 0.29 4.15 2.77
C MET A 57 -0.39 3.05 3.60
N ILE A 58 0.37 2.08 4.12
CA ILE A 58 -0.17 1.08 5.07
C ILE A 58 -0.72 1.78 6.31
N THR A 59 0.02 2.76 6.84
CA THR A 59 -0.38 3.53 8.03
C THR A 59 -1.69 4.27 7.78
N VAL A 60 -1.82 4.98 6.66
CA VAL A 60 -3.07 5.66 6.27
C VAL A 60 -4.23 4.66 6.15
N LEU A 61 -4.01 3.52 5.48
CA LEU A 61 -5.03 2.48 5.31
C LEU A 61 -5.52 1.93 6.66
N LEU A 62 -4.61 1.68 7.61
CA LEU A 62 -4.95 1.22 8.95
C LEU A 62 -5.78 2.27 9.71
N PHE A 63 -5.39 3.55 9.64
CA PHE A 63 -6.14 4.63 10.28
C PHE A 63 -7.54 4.80 9.68
N GLN A 64 -7.66 4.80 8.35
CA GLN A 64 -8.95 4.89 7.67
C GLN A 64 -9.88 3.73 8.06
N HIS A 65 -9.34 2.51 8.14
CA HIS A 65 -10.10 1.34 8.56
C HIS A 65 -10.54 1.45 10.03
N ALA A 66 -9.65 1.84 10.93
CA ALA A 66 -9.97 2.03 12.35
C ALA A 66 -11.05 3.10 12.58
N LEU A 67 -11.02 4.20 11.81
CA LEU A 67 -12.03 5.25 11.87
C LEU A 67 -13.41 4.77 11.42
N LYS A 68 -13.48 3.90 10.40
CA LYS A 68 -14.73 3.29 9.93
C LYS A 68 -15.33 2.29 10.94
N GLN A 69 -14.51 1.69 11.78
CA GLN A 69 -14.95 0.70 12.77
C GLN A 69 -15.44 1.29 14.09
N LYS A 70 -15.21 2.58 14.35
CA LYS A 70 -15.76 3.23 15.55
C LYS A 70 -17.27 3.43 15.37
N PRO A 71 -18.12 2.89 16.27
CA PRO A 71 -19.53 3.28 16.31
C PRO A 71 -19.62 4.79 16.59
N GLN A 72 -20.51 5.49 15.90
CA GLN A 72 -20.93 6.84 16.30
C GLN A 72 -21.58 6.81 17.67
#